data_AF-A0AA88GMP6-F1
#
_entry.id   AF-A0AA88GMP6-F1
#
_cell.length_a   1.000
_cell.length_b   1.000
_cell.length_c   1.000
_cell.angle_alpha   90.00
_cell.angle_beta   90.00
_cell.angle_gamma   90.00
#
_symmetry.space_group_name_H-M   'P 1'
#
loop_
_entity.id
_entity.type
_entity.pdbx_description
1 polymer ?
#
loop_
_entity_poly.entity_id
_entity_poly.type
_entity_poly.pdbx_seq_one_letter_code
_entity_poly.pdbx_strand_id
1 'polypeptide(L)'
;MGAFGGLFMYDKGCVISMPIIILVACESISYIVVTVVLLILSFRIEKDTWFIKRETLVLVVFQFSAIILFAIFGSIPIFTKFLDYYIPYGFTLLTYSFLEVILCVLMPIIYQFVLDKKQQLVMQNEKHLEETLLVQFLKNRKTFELLLDFAKRSYCPESVLCYKDIERFKSSLKHRKSISLHILKTYLKPNSPLELNVPKISQIHDEIQKVITESTPTNIPPNLFDHIQLHCLHDMTDVFERLKIHHKEARKILQEWKENIPPSISNTIVVSASEPILYSTF
;
A
#
# COMPACT_ATOMS: atom_id res chain seq x y z
N MET A 1 23.40 45.50 -33.43
CA MET A 1 21.98 45.58 -33.81
C MET A 1 21.37 44.22 -33.56
N GLY A 2 20.70 44.06 -32.42
CA GLY A 2 20.11 42.81 -31.98
C GLY A 2 18.74 42.61 -32.62
N ALA A 3 18.64 41.60 -33.47
CA ALA A 3 17.33 41.06 -33.83
C ALA A 3 16.86 40.23 -32.64
N PHE A 4 15.86 40.75 -31.91
CA PHE A 4 15.04 39.96 -31.01
C PHE A 4 14.31 38.92 -31.87
N GLY A 5 14.85 37.71 -31.93
CA GLY A 5 14.18 36.56 -32.53
C GLY A 5 12.99 36.19 -31.67
N GLY A 6 11.77 36.44 -32.17
CA GLY A 6 10.55 35.98 -31.54
C GLY A 6 10.42 34.45 -31.60
N LEU A 7 9.57 33.90 -30.72
CA LEU A 7 9.28 32.47 -30.55
C LEU A 7 8.81 31.71 -31.81
N PHE A 8 8.68 32.41 -32.96
CA PHE A 8 8.09 31.93 -34.21
C PHE A 8 8.97 32.18 -35.46
N MET A 9 10.28 32.41 -35.31
CA MET A 9 11.17 32.41 -36.48
C MET A 9 11.55 30.97 -36.87
N TYR A 10 10.91 30.47 -37.93
CA TYR A 10 11.08 29.11 -38.45
C TYR A 10 12.31 28.91 -39.35
N ASP A 11 13.08 29.97 -39.65
CA ASP A 11 14.23 29.89 -40.58
C ASP A 11 15.47 29.20 -39.98
N LYS A 12 15.48 28.98 -38.67
CA LYS A 12 16.42 28.11 -37.99
C LYS A 12 15.58 27.18 -37.14
N GLY A 13 15.67 25.88 -37.38
CA GLY A 13 15.08 24.89 -36.47
C GLY A 13 15.52 25.16 -35.03
N CYS A 14 14.87 24.54 -34.06
CA CYS A 14 15.28 24.62 -32.65
C CYS A 14 16.64 23.89 -32.48
N VAL A 15 17.72 24.49 -32.98
CA VAL A 15 19.05 23.92 -32.98
C VAL A 15 19.51 23.96 -31.54
N ILE A 16 19.49 22.81 -30.90
CA ILE A 16 19.97 22.67 -29.54
C ILE A 16 21.47 22.95 -29.55
N SER A 17 21.85 24.07 -28.94
CA SER A 17 23.26 24.43 -28.80
C SER A 17 23.97 23.46 -27.85
N MET A 18 25.27 23.23 -28.07
CA MET A 18 26.10 22.37 -27.19
C MET A 18 25.99 22.72 -25.69
N PRO A 19 25.93 24.01 -25.28
CA PRO A 19 25.70 24.36 -23.87
C PRO A 19 24.40 23.79 -23.29
N ILE A 20 23.32 23.75 -24.07
CA ILE A 20 22.04 23.17 -23.63
C ILE A 20 22.16 21.66 -23.45
N ILE A 21 22.84 20.97 -24.38
CA ILE A 21 23.09 19.52 -24.26
C ILE A 21 23.87 19.22 -22.97
N ILE A 22 24.91 19.99 -22.68
CA ILE A 22 25.71 19.84 -21.45
C ILE A 22 24.86 20.09 -20.21
N LEU A 23 24.04 21.16 -20.20
CA LEU A 23 23.16 21.49 -19.08
C LEU A 23 22.18 20.36 -18.79
N VAL A 24 21.50 19.85 -19.83
CA VAL A 24 20.54 18.75 -19.72
C VAL A 24 21.21 17.45 -19.26
N ALA A 25 22.43 17.17 -19.74
CA ALA A 25 23.20 16.03 -19.28
C ALA A 25 23.56 16.13 -17.78
N CYS A 26 23.98 17.30 -17.31
CA CYS A 26 24.27 17.55 -15.89
C CYS A 26 23.03 17.40 -15.00
N GLU A 27 21.88 17.92 -15.43
CA GLU A 27 20.60 17.76 -14.74
C GLU A 27 20.19 16.28 -14.65
N SER A 28 20.27 15.56 -15.78
CA SER A 28 19.92 14.13 -15.86
C SER A 28 20.81 13.26 -14.96
N ILE A 29 22.12 13.55 -14.90
CA ILE A 29 23.05 12.85 -14.01
C ILE A 29 22.69 13.13 -12.55
N SER A 30 22.38 14.38 -12.20
CA SER A 30 21.99 14.75 -10.84
C SER A 30 20.73 14.00 -10.40
N TYR A 31 19.73 13.88 -11.28
CA TYR A 31 18.52 13.09 -11.02
C TYR A 31 18.82 11.59 -10.81
N ILE A 32 19.68 10.99 -11.65
CA ILE A 32 20.10 9.58 -11.44
C ILE A 32 20.75 9.40 -10.07
N VAL A 33 21.65 10.31 -9.66
CA VAL A 33 22.33 10.21 -8.37
C VAL A 33 21.32 10.20 -7.22
N VAL A 34 20.36 11.12 -7.23
CA VAL A 34 19.29 11.16 -6.22
C VAL A 34 18.49 9.85 -6.23
N THR A 35 18.11 9.37 -7.40
CA THR A 35 17.32 8.12 -7.55
C THR A 35 18.09 6.90 -7.04
N VAL A 36 19.38 6.79 -7.34
CA VAL A 36 20.24 5.71 -6.85
C VAL A 36 20.38 5.76 -5.33
N VAL A 37 20.53 6.96 -4.74
CA VAL A 37 20.57 7.12 -3.27
C VAL A 37 19.26 6.64 -2.63
N LEU A 38 18.11 7.04 -3.18
CA LEU A 38 16.79 6.59 -2.71
C LEU A 38 16.60 5.07 -2.87
N LEU A 39 17.10 4.49 -3.97
CA LEU A 39 17.08 3.06 -4.20
C LEU A 39 17.94 2.30 -3.17
N ILE A 40 19.15 2.79 -2.87
CA ILE A 40 20.03 2.23 -1.83
C ILE A 40 19.35 2.30 -0.45
N LEU A 41 18.71 3.42 -0.11
CA LEU A 41 17.94 3.54 1.12
C LEU A 41 16.78 2.55 1.16
N SER A 42 16.10 2.36 0.03
CA SER A 42 15.00 1.38 -0.11
C SER A 42 15.49 -0.05 0.11
N PHE A 43 16.74 -0.38 -0.25
CA PHE A 43 17.31 -1.71 0.03
C PHE A 43 17.51 -1.99 1.52
N ARG A 44 17.61 -0.98 2.39
CA ARG A 44 17.69 -1.18 3.85
C ARG A 44 16.39 -1.67 4.48
N ILE A 45 15.26 -1.52 3.79
CA ILE A 45 13.96 -2.03 4.24
C ILE A 45 13.94 -3.53 3.93
N GLU A 46 13.82 -4.41 4.93
CA GLU A 46 14.17 -5.83 4.77
C GLU A 46 13.34 -6.61 3.74
N LYS A 47 12.14 -6.18 3.33
CA LYS A 47 11.35 -6.88 2.30
C LYS A 47 10.56 -5.94 1.42
N ASP A 48 10.57 -6.23 0.12
CA ASP A 48 9.82 -5.50 -0.89
C ASP A 48 8.48 -6.17 -1.13
N THR A 49 7.51 -5.84 -0.28
CA THR A 49 6.16 -6.43 -0.34
C THR A 49 5.42 -6.02 -1.61
N TRP A 50 5.80 -4.89 -2.19
CA TRP A 50 5.09 -4.22 -3.29
C TRP A 50 5.88 -4.20 -4.59
N PHE A 51 6.99 -4.93 -4.69
CA PHE A 51 7.91 -4.89 -5.83
C PHE A 51 8.42 -3.48 -6.20
N ILE A 52 8.34 -2.52 -5.28
CA ILE A 52 8.76 -1.13 -5.48
C ILE A 52 10.25 -1.09 -5.85
N LYS A 53 11.09 -1.87 -5.18
CA LYS A 53 12.53 -1.91 -5.48
C LYS A 53 12.78 -2.45 -6.88
N ARG A 54 12.04 -3.48 -7.29
CA ARG A 54 12.15 -4.07 -8.63
C ARG A 54 11.73 -3.07 -9.70
N GLU A 55 10.61 -2.38 -9.49
CA GLU A 55 10.10 -1.36 -10.41
C GLU A 55 11.04 -0.17 -10.51
N THR A 56 11.49 0.38 -9.37
CA THR A 56 12.48 1.46 -9.34
C THR A 56 13.80 1.04 -9.99
N LEU A 57 14.26 -0.20 -9.79
CA LEU A 57 15.46 -0.70 -10.47
C LEU A 57 15.30 -0.75 -11.99
N VAL A 58 14.15 -1.24 -12.48
CA VAL A 58 13.83 -1.26 -13.91
C VAL A 58 13.80 0.17 -14.49
N LEU A 59 13.17 1.10 -13.79
CA LEU A 59 13.12 2.51 -14.18
C LEU A 59 14.51 3.15 -14.26
N VAL A 60 15.38 2.91 -13.27
CA VAL A 60 16.77 3.40 -13.29
C VAL A 60 17.54 2.85 -14.50
N VAL A 61 17.37 1.57 -14.84
CA VAL A 61 18.01 0.97 -16.02
C VAL A 61 17.50 1.60 -17.32
N PHE A 62 16.19 1.80 -17.45
CA PHE A 62 15.61 2.49 -18.61
C PHE A 62 16.07 3.94 -18.73
N GLN A 63 16.09 4.68 -17.62
CA GLN A 63 16.53 6.07 -17.59
C GLN A 63 18.00 6.21 -17.97
N PHE A 64 18.87 5.35 -17.43
CA PHE A 64 20.28 5.32 -17.77
C PHE A 64 20.50 5.02 -19.26
N SER A 65 19.74 4.07 -19.80
CA SER A 65 19.77 3.74 -21.24
C SER A 65 19.32 4.93 -22.10
N ALA A 66 18.26 5.63 -21.70
CA ALA A 66 17.75 6.80 -22.41
C ALA A 66 18.76 7.96 -22.44
N ILE A 67 19.47 8.20 -21.32
CA ILE A 67 20.51 9.24 -21.24
C ILE A 67 21.72 8.90 -22.12
N ILE A 68 22.14 7.63 -22.15
CA ILE A 68 23.21 7.18 -23.04
C ILE A 68 22.82 7.38 -24.50
N LEU A 69 21.62 6.94 -24.89
CA LEU A 69 21.10 7.14 -26.24
C LEU A 69 21.01 8.64 -26.57
N PHE A 70 20.60 9.47 -25.61
CA PHE A 70 20.55 10.91 -25.78
C PHE A 70 21.95 11.54 -25.97
N ALA A 71 22.97 11.04 -25.27
CA ALA A 71 24.34 11.53 -25.46
C ALA A 71 24.90 11.11 -26.84
N ILE A 72 24.68 9.85 -27.24
CA ILE A 72 25.18 9.30 -28.52
C ILE A 72 24.53 10.00 -29.71
N PHE A 73 23.19 10.04 -29.76
CA PHE A 73 22.50 10.65 -30.90
C PHE A 73 22.69 12.17 -30.97
N GLY A 74 22.84 12.84 -29.81
CA GLY A 74 23.10 14.27 -29.73
C GLY A 74 24.50 14.67 -30.21
N SER A 75 25.46 13.74 -30.11
CA SER A 75 26.85 13.97 -30.55
C SER A 75 27.04 13.82 -32.05
N ILE A 76 26.11 13.15 -32.76
CA ILE A 76 26.25 12.88 -34.19
C ILE A 76 25.49 13.96 -35.00
N PRO A 77 26.20 14.81 -35.78
CA PRO A 77 25.59 15.95 -36.47
C PRO A 77 24.52 15.58 -37.50
N ILE A 78 24.59 14.38 -38.07
CA ILE A 78 23.60 13.93 -39.06
C ILE A 78 22.25 13.66 -38.41
N PHE A 79 22.26 13.05 -37.22
CA PHE A 79 21.04 12.73 -36.48
C PHE A 79 20.41 13.98 -35.89
N THR A 80 21.20 14.90 -35.33
CA THR A 80 20.67 16.17 -34.82
C THR A 80 20.03 16.99 -35.93
N LYS A 81 20.69 17.16 -37.09
CA LYS A 81 20.11 17.90 -38.22
C LYS A 81 18.86 17.26 -38.81
N PHE A 82 18.82 15.93 -38.90
CA PHE A 82 17.68 15.22 -39.48
C PHE A 82 16.51 15.16 -38.49
N LEU A 83 16.76 14.79 -37.22
CA LEU A 83 15.73 14.70 -36.20
C LEU A 83 15.20 16.08 -35.83
N ASP A 84 16.03 17.09 -35.55
CA ASP A 84 15.54 18.43 -35.17
C ASP A 84 14.64 19.07 -36.25
N TYR A 85 14.77 18.64 -37.50
CA TYR A 85 13.91 19.09 -38.58
C TYR A 85 12.47 18.54 -38.46
N TYR A 86 12.31 17.28 -38.03
CA TYR A 86 11.00 16.63 -37.92
C TYR A 86 10.45 16.63 -36.48
N ILE A 87 11.31 16.33 -35.50
CA ILE A 87 11.00 16.19 -34.08
C ILE A 87 12.16 16.82 -33.30
N PRO A 88 11.94 17.95 -32.61
CA PRO A 88 12.97 18.59 -31.78
C PRO A 88 13.61 17.55 -30.87
N TYR A 89 14.92 17.39 -30.95
CA TYR A 89 15.64 16.33 -30.28
C TYR A 89 15.44 16.33 -28.76
N GLY A 90 15.26 17.52 -28.18
CA GLY A 90 14.91 17.72 -26.77
C GLY A 90 13.56 17.11 -26.35
N PHE A 91 12.63 16.91 -27.30
CA PHE A 91 11.38 16.20 -27.02
C PHE A 91 11.58 14.71 -26.78
N THR A 92 12.72 14.14 -27.14
CA THR A 92 13.04 12.75 -26.82
C THR A 92 13.05 12.53 -25.31
N LEU A 93 13.79 13.36 -24.57
CA LEU A 93 13.84 13.30 -23.10
C LEU A 93 12.49 13.64 -22.47
N LEU A 94 11.79 14.64 -23.00
CA LEU A 94 10.44 14.98 -22.55
C LEU A 94 9.48 13.80 -22.73
N THR A 95 9.56 13.09 -23.86
CA THR A 95 8.74 11.90 -24.14
C THR A 95 9.09 10.78 -23.17
N TYR A 96 10.37 10.57 -22.85
CA TYR A 96 10.78 9.61 -21.84
C TYR A 96 10.23 9.96 -20.46
N SER A 97 10.36 11.21 -20.00
CA SER A 97 9.79 11.64 -18.72
C SER A 97 8.27 11.51 -18.69
N PHE A 98 7.60 11.79 -19.80
CA PHE A 98 6.15 11.60 -19.91
C PHE A 98 5.76 10.11 -19.84
N LEU A 99 6.47 9.23 -20.55
CA LEU A 99 6.26 7.79 -20.48
C LEU A 99 6.56 7.23 -19.09
N GLU A 100 7.60 7.74 -18.42
CA GLU A 100 7.92 7.39 -17.04
C GLU A 100 6.75 7.73 -16.11
N VAL A 101 6.21 8.95 -16.18
CA VAL A 101 5.05 9.37 -15.38
C VAL A 101 3.84 8.48 -15.68
N ILE A 102 3.56 8.20 -16.95
CA ILE A 102 2.47 7.29 -17.33
C ILE A 102 2.70 5.91 -16.73
N LEU A 103 3.88 5.31 -16.87
CA LEU A 103 4.15 3.97 -16.36
C LEU A 103 4.06 3.93 -14.82
N CYS A 104 4.66 4.91 -14.14
CA CYS A 104 4.66 5.00 -12.68
C CYS A 104 3.25 5.21 -12.10
N VAL A 105 2.35 5.90 -12.81
CA VAL A 105 0.98 6.16 -12.34
C VAL A 105 -0.02 5.10 -12.84
N LEU A 106 0.04 4.72 -14.11
CA LEU A 106 -0.95 3.84 -14.73
C LEU A 106 -0.72 2.36 -14.38
N MET A 107 0.53 1.92 -14.25
CA MET A 107 0.83 0.53 -13.91
C MET A 107 0.24 0.10 -12.55
N PRO A 108 0.39 0.85 -11.44
CA PRO A 108 -0.22 0.45 -10.17
C PRO A 108 -1.75 0.46 -10.27
N ILE A 109 -2.35 1.38 -11.03
CA ILE A 109 -3.80 1.40 -11.27
C ILE A 109 -4.25 0.12 -11.99
N ILE A 110 -3.56 -0.28 -13.06
CA ILE A 110 -3.87 -1.51 -13.80
C ILE A 110 -3.70 -2.73 -12.90
N TYR A 111 -2.63 -2.79 -12.12
CA TYR A 111 -2.39 -3.89 -11.18
C TYR A 111 -3.53 -4.02 -10.17
N GLN A 112 -3.99 -2.90 -9.58
CA GLN A 112 -5.11 -2.90 -8.64
C GLN A 112 -6.40 -3.33 -9.33
N PHE A 113 -6.74 -2.84 -10.53
CA PHE A 113 -7.94 -3.29 -11.24
C PHE A 113 -7.94 -4.80 -11.54
N VAL A 114 -6.79 -5.35 -11.92
CA VAL A 114 -6.65 -6.80 -12.17
C VAL A 114 -6.78 -7.59 -10.86
N LEU A 115 -6.22 -7.08 -9.77
CA LEU A 115 -6.31 -7.69 -8.44
C LEU A 115 -7.74 -7.63 -7.89
N ASP A 116 -8.39 -6.48 -7.98
CA ASP A 116 -9.76 -6.24 -7.54
C ASP A 116 -10.73 -7.15 -8.30
N LYS A 117 -10.58 -7.28 -9.62
CA LYS A 117 -11.43 -8.19 -10.40
C LYS A 117 -11.28 -9.64 -9.93
N LYS A 118 -10.05 -10.06 -9.59
CA LYS A 118 -9.80 -11.39 -9.05
C LYS A 118 -10.37 -11.55 -7.64
N GLN A 119 -10.29 -10.52 -6.80
CA GLN A 119 -10.87 -10.52 -5.45
C GLN A 119 -12.39 -10.49 -5.46
N GLN A 120 -13.03 -9.72 -6.33
CA GLN A 120 -14.50 -9.65 -6.43
C GLN A 120 -15.12 -11.00 -6.78
N LEU A 121 -14.50 -11.76 -7.68
CA LEU A 121 -14.92 -13.12 -8.03
C LEU A 121 -14.82 -14.10 -6.84
N VAL A 122 -13.90 -13.86 -5.90
CA VAL A 122 -13.73 -14.69 -4.69
C VAL A 122 -14.65 -14.22 -3.57
N MET A 123 -14.80 -12.90 -3.39
CA MET A 123 -15.57 -12.30 -2.29
C MET A 123 -17.08 -12.49 -2.39
N GLN A 124 -17.67 -12.60 -3.59
CA GLN A 124 -19.12 -12.76 -3.72
C GLN A 124 -19.66 -14.09 -3.14
N ASN A 125 -18.80 -15.10 -2.92
CA ASN A 125 -19.24 -16.41 -2.41
C ASN A 125 -18.74 -16.75 -1.00
N GLU A 126 -17.79 -16.01 -0.40
CA GLU A 126 -17.08 -16.47 0.82
C GLU A 126 -16.86 -15.43 1.95
N LYS A 127 -17.42 -14.20 1.90
CA LYS A 127 -17.11 -13.17 2.94
C LYS A 127 -17.23 -13.65 4.39
N HIS A 128 -18.30 -14.36 4.72
CA HIS A 128 -18.54 -14.84 6.08
C HIS A 128 -17.57 -15.97 6.48
N LEU A 129 -17.12 -16.77 5.51
CA LEU A 129 -16.10 -17.80 5.70
C LEU A 129 -14.72 -17.17 5.89
N GLU A 130 -14.40 -16.12 5.14
CA GLU A 130 -13.10 -15.42 5.23
C GLU A 130 -12.89 -14.74 6.58
N GLU A 131 -13.91 -14.04 7.10
CA GLU A 131 -13.85 -13.48 8.46
C GLU A 131 -13.62 -14.58 9.51
N THR A 132 -14.28 -15.72 9.35
CA THR A 132 -14.11 -16.87 10.25
C THR A 132 -12.68 -17.43 10.18
N LEU A 133 -12.13 -17.54 8.97
CA LEU A 133 -10.75 -18.00 8.75
C LEU A 133 -9.73 -17.02 9.31
N LEU A 134 -9.93 -15.71 9.15
CA LEU A 134 -9.06 -14.68 9.72
C LEU A 134 -9.06 -14.74 11.25
N VAL A 135 -10.23 -14.84 11.88
CA VAL A 135 -10.33 -14.98 13.34
C VAL A 135 -9.64 -16.27 13.81
N GLN A 136 -9.81 -17.38 13.08
CA GLN A 136 -9.10 -18.64 13.36
C GLN A 136 -7.58 -18.47 13.19
N PHE A 137 -7.15 -17.70 12.19
CA PHE A 137 -5.75 -17.37 11.93
C PHE A 137 -5.13 -16.55 13.06
N LEU A 138 -5.88 -15.60 13.62
CA LEU A 138 -5.44 -14.76 14.74
C LEU A 138 -5.37 -15.54 16.07
N LYS A 139 -6.20 -16.58 16.26
CA LYS A 139 -6.20 -17.39 17.48
C LYS A 139 -4.95 -18.26 17.65
N ASN A 140 -4.36 -18.73 16.54
CA ASN A 140 -3.15 -19.56 16.61
C ASN A 140 -1.90 -18.66 16.62
N ARG A 141 -1.03 -18.85 17.63
CA ARG A 141 0.18 -18.04 17.83
C ARG A 141 1.11 -18.04 16.61
N LYS A 142 1.28 -19.18 15.94
CA LYS A 142 2.21 -19.30 14.81
C LYS A 142 1.71 -18.47 13.62
N THR A 143 0.44 -18.61 13.29
CA THR A 143 -0.21 -17.87 12.19
C THR A 143 -0.36 -16.40 12.52
N PHE A 144 -0.65 -16.05 13.78
CA PHE A 144 -0.66 -14.68 14.26
C PHE A 144 0.68 -13.97 14.02
N GLU A 145 1.81 -14.58 14.43
CA GLU A 145 3.14 -13.99 14.22
C GLU A 145 3.45 -13.83 12.72
N LEU A 146 2.96 -14.76 11.89
CA LEU A 146 3.12 -14.71 10.44
C LEU A 146 2.33 -13.54 9.83
N LEU A 147 1.08 -13.31 10.26
CA LEU A 147 0.29 -12.14 9.85
C LEU A 147 0.91 -10.84 10.37
N LEU A 148 1.34 -10.81 11.63
CA LEU A 148 1.97 -9.63 12.23
C LEU A 148 3.28 -9.26 11.52
N ASP A 149 4.12 -10.24 11.21
CA ASP A 149 5.35 -10.05 10.45
C ASP A 149 5.07 -9.50 9.04
N PHE A 150 4.01 -9.99 8.40
CA PHE A 150 3.57 -9.47 7.11
C PHE A 150 3.00 -8.04 7.19
N ALA A 151 2.18 -7.75 8.21
CA ALA A 151 1.61 -6.43 8.45
C ALA A 151 2.68 -5.38 8.75
N LYS A 152 3.70 -5.72 9.55
CA LYS A 152 4.87 -4.85 9.82
C LYS A 152 5.62 -4.48 8.54
N ARG A 153 5.78 -5.44 7.62
CA ARG A 153 6.41 -5.21 6.30
C ARG A 153 5.53 -4.43 5.35
N SER A 154 4.24 -4.35 5.64
CA SER A 154 3.26 -3.58 4.88
C SER A 154 2.99 -2.21 5.50
N TYR A 155 3.71 -1.85 6.57
CA TYR A 155 3.55 -0.60 7.33
C TYR A 155 2.14 -0.39 7.90
N CYS A 156 1.40 -1.47 8.17
CA CYS A 156 0.07 -1.44 8.78
C CYS A 156 -0.10 -2.44 9.96
N PRO A 157 0.82 -2.49 10.95
CA PRO A 157 0.73 -3.43 12.06
C PRO A 157 -0.33 -3.08 13.11
N GLU A 158 -0.86 -1.86 13.10
CA GLU A 158 -1.73 -1.28 14.12
C GLU A 158 -2.98 -2.12 14.40
N SER A 159 -3.71 -2.55 13.38
CA SER A 159 -4.94 -3.34 13.55
C SER A 159 -4.67 -4.72 14.15
N VAL A 160 -3.55 -5.35 13.77
CA VAL A 160 -3.12 -6.66 14.30
C VAL A 160 -2.72 -6.56 15.78
N LEU A 161 -1.95 -5.52 16.13
CA LEU A 161 -1.49 -5.29 17.50
C LEU A 161 -2.66 -4.88 18.42
N CYS A 162 -3.54 -3.99 17.94
CA CYS A 162 -4.72 -3.57 18.67
C CYS A 162 -5.66 -4.75 18.97
N TYR A 163 -5.92 -5.61 17.98
CA TYR A 163 -6.72 -6.82 18.17
C TYR A 163 -6.17 -7.71 19.30
N LYS A 164 -4.85 -7.93 19.32
CA LYS A 164 -4.18 -8.72 20.38
C LYS A 164 -4.34 -8.09 21.76
N ASP A 165 -4.21 -6.76 21.87
CA ASP A 165 -4.39 -6.06 23.14
C ASP A 165 -5.85 -6.06 23.61
N ILE A 166 -6.82 -6.00 22.69
CA ILE A 166 -8.25 -6.16 23.01
C ILE A 166 -8.54 -7.58 23.53
N GLU A 167 -7.99 -8.62 22.91
CA GLU A 167 -8.13 -10.01 23.41
C GLU A 167 -7.52 -10.17 24.81
N ARG A 168 -6.38 -9.51 25.07
CA ARG A 168 -5.77 -9.45 26.40
C ARG A 168 -6.63 -8.69 27.41
N PHE A 169 -7.29 -7.61 26.98
CA PHE A 169 -8.25 -6.86 27.80
C PHE A 169 -9.46 -7.72 28.18
N LYS A 170 -10.02 -8.48 27.22
CA LYS A 170 -11.17 -9.37 27.45
C LYS A 170 -10.84 -10.46 28.47
N SER A 171 -9.67 -11.08 28.32
CA SER A 171 -9.21 -12.17 29.21
C SER A 171 -8.73 -11.71 30.59
N SER A 172 -8.28 -10.45 30.75
CA SER A 172 -7.79 -9.93 32.04
C SER A 172 -8.86 -9.18 32.81
N LEU A 173 -9.21 -9.67 34.00
CA LEU A 173 -10.06 -8.94 34.95
C LEU A 173 -9.25 -7.97 35.81
N LYS A 174 -8.06 -8.40 36.31
CA LYS A 174 -7.26 -7.64 37.27
C LYS A 174 -6.58 -6.41 36.68
N HIS A 175 -6.07 -6.53 35.45
CA HIS A 175 -5.31 -5.46 34.79
C HIS A 175 -6.13 -4.72 33.74
N ARG A 176 -7.46 -4.94 33.73
CA ARG A 176 -8.37 -4.44 32.71
C ARG A 176 -8.21 -2.94 32.46
N LYS A 177 -8.28 -2.13 33.53
CA LYS A 177 -8.11 -0.67 33.46
C LYS A 177 -6.77 -0.23 32.87
N SER A 178 -5.67 -0.89 33.26
CA SER A 178 -4.34 -0.56 32.74
C SER A 178 -4.23 -0.89 31.25
N ILE A 179 -4.81 -2.00 30.80
CA ILE A 179 -4.80 -2.40 29.40
C ILE A 179 -5.68 -1.45 28.57
N SER A 180 -6.85 -1.05 29.08
CA SER A 180 -7.73 -0.08 28.39
C SER A 180 -7.05 1.27 28.18
N LEU A 181 -6.35 1.79 29.18
CA LEU A 181 -5.59 3.03 29.07
C LEU A 181 -4.42 2.90 28.07
N HIS A 182 -3.79 1.73 28.01
CA HIS A 182 -2.79 1.45 26.98
C HIS A 182 -3.41 1.47 25.58
N ILE A 183 -4.54 0.80 25.38
CA ILE A 183 -5.24 0.77 24.08
C ILE A 183 -5.62 2.20 23.64
N LEU A 184 -6.21 2.98 24.55
CA LEU A 184 -6.57 4.38 24.28
C LEU A 184 -5.35 5.20 23.84
N LYS A 185 -4.27 5.17 24.62
CA LYS A 185 -3.07 5.98 24.36
C LYS A 185 -2.33 5.57 23.09
N THR A 186 -2.29 4.28 22.79
CA THR A 186 -1.48 3.72 21.70
C THR A 186 -2.22 3.76 20.37
N TYR A 187 -3.51 3.43 20.35
CA TYR A 187 -4.26 3.19 19.11
C TYR A 187 -5.36 4.21 18.83
N LEU A 188 -5.97 4.79 19.86
CA LEU A 188 -7.14 5.68 19.71
C LEU A 188 -6.81 7.17 19.94
N LYS A 189 -5.58 7.48 20.37
CA LYS A 189 -5.16 8.86 20.59
C LYS A 189 -4.74 9.47 19.25
N PRO A 190 -5.28 10.64 18.86
CA PRO A 190 -4.85 11.32 17.64
C PRO A 190 -3.35 11.61 17.64
N ASN A 191 -2.69 11.38 16.50
CA ASN A 191 -1.25 11.46 16.27
C ASN A 191 -0.43 10.43 17.06
N SER A 192 -1.01 9.32 17.50
CA SER A 192 -0.22 8.22 18.07
C SER A 192 0.53 7.49 16.95
N PRO A 193 1.71 6.91 17.23
CA PRO A 193 2.49 6.20 16.20
C PRO A 193 1.78 4.98 15.59
N LEU A 194 0.79 4.42 16.28
CA LEU A 194 -0.03 3.29 15.86
C LEU A 194 -1.51 3.67 15.85
N GLU A 195 -1.81 4.92 15.49
CA GLU A 195 -3.17 5.42 15.36
C GLU A 195 -3.96 4.56 14.38
N LEU A 196 -5.13 4.07 14.79
CA LEU A 196 -6.02 3.33 13.91
C LEU A 196 -6.72 4.27 12.93
N ASN A 197 -6.92 3.80 11.69
CA ASN A 197 -7.64 4.53 10.67
C ASN A 197 -9.17 4.46 10.85
N VAL A 198 -9.69 4.98 11.96
CA VAL A 198 -11.13 4.96 12.30
C VAL A 198 -11.73 6.37 12.14
N PRO A 199 -12.91 6.53 11.51
CA PRO A 199 -13.58 7.82 11.44
C PRO A 199 -13.93 8.34 12.85
N LYS A 200 -13.77 9.65 13.05
CA LYS A 200 -14.10 10.34 14.32
C LYS A 200 -13.36 9.78 15.55
N ILE A 201 -12.10 9.38 15.37
CA ILE A 201 -11.29 8.74 16.42
C ILE A 201 -11.23 9.53 17.73
N SER A 202 -11.21 10.87 17.68
CA SER A 202 -11.22 11.73 18.87
C SER A 202 -12.50 11.58 19.70
N GLN A 203 -13.66 11.45 19.04
CA GLN A 203 -14.95 11.26 19.73
C GLN A 203 -14.99 9.89 20.41
N ILE A 204 -14.59 8.85 19.67
CA ILE A 204 -14.48 7.48 20.19
C ILE A 204 -13.53 7.41 21.39
N HIS A 205 -12.38 8.09 21.30
CA HIS A 205 -11.41 8.19 22.37
C HIS A 205 -12.03 8.78 23.63
N ASP A 206 -12.72 9.91 23.52
CA ASP A 206 -13.31 10.61 24.66
C ASP A 206 -14.46 9.82 25.30
N GLU A 207 -15.29 9.17 24.47
CA GLU A 207 -16.36 8.27 24.94
C GLU A 207 -15.80 7.10 25.75
N ILE A 208 -14.80 6.39 25.22
CA ILE A 208 -14.18 5.25 25.89
C ILE A 208 -13.42 5.72 27.15
N GLN A 209 -12.74 6.87 27.09
CA GLN A 209 -12.04 7.44 28.24
C GLN A 209 -13.00 7.79 29.38
N LYS A 210 -14.18 8.34 29.05
CA LYS A 210 -15.23 8.62 30.02
C LYS A 210 -15.67 7.34 30.73
N VAL A 211 -15.97 6.29 29.97
CA VAL A 211 -16.37 4.98 30.53
C VAL A 211 -15.30 4.41 31.47
N ILE A 212 -14.01 4.50 31.11
CA ILE A 212 -12.90 3.99 31.93
C ILE A 212 -12.69 4.84 33.20
N THR A 213 -12.96 6.13 33.14
CA THR A 213 -12.80 7.07 34.26
C THR A 213 -13.92 6.88 35.29
N GLU A 214 -15.16 6.73 34.82
CA GLU A 214 -16.35 6.52 35.66
C GLU A 214 -16.43 5.10 36.23
N SER A 215 -15.82 4.11 35.55
CA SER A 215 -15.82 2.72 36.01
C SER A 215 -14.77 2.45 37.09
N THR A 216 -15.14 1.62 38.06
CA THR A 216 -14.17 1.01 38.97
C THR A 216 -13.27 0.01 38.21
N PRO A 217 -12.04 -0.26 38.67
CA PRO A 217 -11.11 -1.14 37.95
C PRO A 217 -11.67 -2.54 37.63
N THR A 218 -12.61 -3.03 38.44
CA THR A 218 -13.26 -4.34 38.29
C THR A 218 -14.55 -4.30 37.47
N ASN A 219 -15.10 -3.12 37.17
CA ASN A 219 -16.41 -2.98 36.53
C ASN A 219 -16.36 -2.41 35.11
N ILE A 220 -15.21 -2.53 34.43
CA ILE A 220 -15.11 -2.12 33.02
C ILE A 220 -15.75 -3.22 32.14
N PRO A 221 -16.72 -2.87 31.27
CA PRO A 221 -17.44 -3.84 30.46
C PRO A 221 -16.52 -4.59 29.49
N PRO A 222 -16.63 -5.93 29.35
CA PRO A 222 -15.76 -6.73 28.48
C PRO A 222 -15.95 -6.44 26.99
N ASN A 223 -17.10 -5.88 26.60
CA ASN A 223 -17.47 -5.50 25.24
C ASN A 223 -17.12 -4.04 24.89
N LEU A 224 -16.39 -3.32 25.76
CA LEU A 224 -16.05 -1.91 25.56
C LEU A 224 -15.38 -1.63 24.19
N PHE A 225 -14.60 -2.59 23.69
CA PHE A 225 -13.83 -2.45 22.45
C PHE A 225 -14.37 -3.30 21.29
N ASP A 226 -15.59 -3.85 21.38
CA ASP A 226 -16.10 -4.75 20.34
C ASP A 226 -16.20 -4.09 18.96
N HIS A 227 -16.64 -2.83 18.92
CA HIS A 227 -16.70 -2.07 17.67
C HIS A 227 -15.30 -1.83 17.07
N ILE A 228 -14.33 -1.48 17.91
CA ILE A 228 -12.92 -1.29 17.49
C ILE A 228 -12.32 -2.61 17.02
N GLN A 229 -12.62 -3.70 17.71
CA GLN A 229 -12.15 -5.03 17.31
C GLN A 229 -12.69 -5.44 15.94
N LEU A 230 -13.97 -5.19 15.68
CA LEU A 230 -14.59 -5.44 14.38
C LEU A 230 -13.92 -4.59 13.28
N HIS A 231 -13.66 -3.32 13.55
CA HIS A 231 -12.92 -2.45 12.64
C HIS A 231 -11.52 -2.99 12.33
N CYS A 232 -10.79 -3.44 13.36
CA CYS A 232 -9.48 -4.06 13.17
C CYS A 232 -9.55 -5.31 12.28
N LEU A 233 -10.59 -6.15 12.43
CA LEU A 233 -10.80 -7.32 11.57
C LEU A 233 -11.05 -6.92 10.10
N HIS A 234 -11.88 -5.91 9.89
CA HIS A 234 -12.14 -5.38 8.55
C HIS A 234 -10.84 -4.87 7.89
N ASP A 235 -10.08 -4.01 8.58
CA ASP A 235 -8.81 -3.48 8.06
C ASP A 235 -7.77 -4.57 7.80
N MET A 236 -7.72 -5.60 8.66
CA MET A 236 -6.82 -6.73 8.48
C MET A 236 -7.19 -7.61 7.28
N THR A 237 -8.39 -7.47 6.70
CA THR A 237 -8.84 -8.33 5.61
C THR A 237 -7.96 -8.17 4.38
N ASP A 238 -7.64 -6.94 3.97
CA ASP A 238 -6.74 -6.69 2.82
C ASP A 238 -5.33 -7.27 3.07
N VAL A 239 -4.80 -7.06 4.28
CA VAL A 239 -3.50 -7.60 4.69
C VAL A 239 -3.49 -9.12 4.64
N PHE A 240 -4.56 -9.75 5.12
CA PHE A 240 -4.74 -11.19 5.12
C PHE A 240 -4.89 -11.75 3.70
N GLU A 241 -5.68 -11.12 2.84
CA GLU A 241 -5.81 -11.49 1.42
C GLU A 241 -4.47 -11.47 0.70
N ARG A 242 -3.70 -10.39 0.88
CA ARG A 242 -2.35 -10.27 0.32
C ARG A 242 -1.42 -11.34 0.88
N LEU A 243 -1.50 -11.63 2.17
CA LEU A 243 -0.72 -12.69 2.80
C LEU A 243 -0.96 -14.05 2.13
N LYS A 244 -2.22 -14.40 1.82
CA LYS A 244 -2.57 -15.66 1.11
C LYS A 244 -1.89 -15.76 -0.26
N ILE A 245 -1.77 -14.63 -0.95
CA ILE A 245 -1.17 -14.53 -2.27
C ILE A 245 0.36 -14.62 -2.21
N HIS A 246 0.99 -13.98 -1.22
CA HIS A 246 2.44 -13.84 -1.18
C HIS A 246 3.15 -14.90 -0.33
N HIS A 247 2.49 -15.50 0.67
CA HIS A 247 3.12 -16.41 1.62
C HIS A 247 2.69 -17.87 1.43
N LYS A 248 3.59 -18.70 0.88
CA LYS A 248 3.32 -20.13 0.57
C LYS A 248 2.89 -20.91 1.81
N GLU A 249 3.50 -20.66 2.97
CA GLU A 249 3.15 -21.36 4.22
C GLU A 249 1.73 -21.01 4.69
N ALA A 250 1.34 -19.73 4.63
CA ALA A 250 -0.01 -19.31 5.02
C ALA A 250 -1.05 -19.97 4.13
N ARG A 251 -0.78 -20.04 2.82
CA ARG A 251 -1.64 -20.71 1.86
C ARG A 251 -1.82 -22.19 2.16
N LYS A 252 -0.73 -22.91 2.49
CA LYS A 252 -0.81 -24.34 2.84
C LYS A 252 -1.68 -24.56 4.08
N ILE A 253 -1.45 -23.79 5.14
CA ILE A 253 -2.25 -23.87 6.37
C ILE A 253 -3.73 -23.63 6.09
N LEU A 254 -4.05 -22.63 5.25
CA LEU A 254 -5.45 -22.32 4.91
C LEU A 254 -6.10 -23.38 4.01
N GLN A 255 -5.33 -24.00 3.10
CA GLN A 255 -5.82 -25.13 2.31
C GLN A 255 -6.15 -26.33 3.20
N GLU A 256 -5.25 -26.68 4.12
CA GLU A 256 -5.49 -27.73 5.11
C GLU A 256 -6.72 -27.44 5.97
N TRP A 257 -6.94 -26.19 6.38
CA TRP A 257 -8.14 -25.83 7.12
C TRP A 257 -9.41 -25.95 6.27
N LYS A 258 -9.38 -25.48 5.01
CA LYS A 258 -10.52 -25.62 4.10
C LYS A 258 -10.90 -27.08 3.85
N GLU A 259 -9.93 -27.98 3.74
CA GLU A 259 -10.16 -29.42 3.54
C GLU A 259 -10.73 -30.11 4.79
N ASN A 260 -10.42 -29.60 5.99
CA ASN A 260 -10.87 -30.17 7.26
C ASN A 260 -12.23 -29.62 7.75
N ILE A 261 -12.83 -28.64 7.06
CA ILE A 261 -14.17 -28.15 7.41
C ILE A 261 -15.20 -29.19 6.95
N PRO A 262 -15.96 -29.83 7.86
CA PRO A 262 -16.94 -30.84 7.47
C PRO A 262 -18.00 -30.25 6.54
N PRO A 263 -18.43 -31.00 5.50
CA PRO A 263 -19.33 -30.49 4.45
C PRO A 263 -20.70 -30.02 4.97
N SER A 264 -21.13 -30.46 6.15
CA SER A 264 -22.36 -30.00 6.81
C SER A 264 -22.33 -28.52 7.23
N ILE A 265 -21.16 -27.98 7.57
CA ILE A 265 -20.98 -26.56 7.92
C ILE A 265 -20.87 -25.71 6.64
N SER A 266 -20.20 -26.23 5.61
CA SER A 266 -20.06 -25.57 4.31
C SER A 266 -21.43 -25.25 3.68
N ASN A 267 -22.38 -26.19 3.70
CA ASN A 267 -23.72 -25.97 3.16
C ASN A 267 -24.58 -25.01 3.99
N THR A 268 -24.35 -24.89 5.30
CA THR A 268 -25.11 -23.98 6.17
C THR A 268 -24.68 -22.52 5.95
N ILE A 269 -23.39 -22.29 5.71
CA ILE A 269 -22.83 -20.96 5.41
C ILE A 269 -23.31 -20.44 4.04
N VAL A 270 -23.46 -21.33 3.05
CA VAL A 270 -24.00 -20.97 1.72
C VAL A 270 -25.49 -20.61 1.79
N VAL A 271 -26.25 -21.22 2.71
CA VAL A 271 -27.69 -20.95 2.86
C VAL A 271 -27.97 -19.68 3.67
N SER A 272 -27.13 -19.28 4.63
CA SER A 272 -27.35 -18.02 5.37
C SER A 272 -26.91 -16.76 4.61
N ALA A 273 -26.09 -16.90 3.56
CA ALA A 273 -25.63 -15.79 2.72
C ALA A 273 -26.62 -15.43 1.59
N SER A 274 -27.67 -16.23 1.37
CA SER A 274 -28.68 -16.01 0.32
C SER A 274 -29.93 -15.27 0.80
N GLU A 275 -30.04 -14.95 2.10
CA GLU A 275 -31.06 -14.02 2.58
C GLU A 275 -30.63 -12.58 2.28
N PRO A 276 -31.35 -11.84 1.41
CA PRO A 276 -31.01 -10.47 1.10
C PRO A 276 -31.20 -9.60 2.36
N ILE A 277 -30.10 -9.08 2.89
CA ILE A 277 -30.12 -8.00 3.87
C ILE A 277 -30.73 -6.79 3.16
N LEU A 278 -32.02 -6.58 3.40
CA LEU A 278 -32.76 -5.38 3.01
C LEU A 278 -32.15 -4.20 3.77
N TYR A 279 -31.12 -3.58 3.20
CA TYR A 279 -30.63 -2.29 3.66
C TYR A 279 -31.75 -1.27 3.44
N SER A 280 -32.46 -0.93 4.52
CA SER A 280 -33.31 0.24 4.58
C SER A 280 -32.43 1.47 4.43
N THR A 281 -32.53 2.11 3.27
CA THR A 281 -31.93 3.39 2.96
C THR A 281 -32.49 4.47 3.88
N PHE A 282 -31.60 5.09 4.66
CA PHE A 282 -31.76 6.41 5.25
C PHE A 282 -30.55 7.26 4.86
#